data_AF-A0A661N1M4-F1
#
_entry.id   AF-A0A661N1M4-F1
#
_cell.length_a   1.000
_cell.length_b   1.000
_cell.length_c   1.000
_cell.angle_alpha   90.00
_cell.angle_beta   90.00
_cell.angle_gamma   90.00
#
_symmetry.space_group_name_H-M   'P 1'
#
loop_
_entity.id
_entity.type
_entity.pdbx_description
1 polymer ?
#
loop_
_entity_poly.entity_id
_entity_poly.type
_entity_poly.pdbx_seq_one_letter_code
_entity_poly.pdbx_strand_id
1 'polypeptide(L)' 'MKLMAERVMTTRQTISRLEQGDAAVSMGIYATVLFVLGMTERLVDLVDARHDPFVLDLDEERLPQRVRTRSVRGKP' A
#
# COMPACT_ATOMS: atom_id res chain seq x y z
N MET A 1 -19.07 -13.16 11.47
CA MET A 1 -19.26 -11.73 11.14
C MET A 1 -19.62 -10.81 12.30
N LYS A 2 -20.58 -11.12 13.18
CA LYS A 2 -20.98 -10.18 14.28
C LYS A 2 -19.81 -9.73 15.15
N LEU A 3 -19.05 -10.69 15.67
CA LEU A 3 -17.91 -10.46 16.56
C LEU A 3 -16.82 -9.61 15.91
N MET A 4 -16.58 -9.77 14.60
CA MET A 4 -15.57 -8.99 13.89
C MET A 4 -16.03 -7.54 13.70
N ALA A 5 -17.29 -7.35 13.30
CA ALA A 5 -17.88 -6.02 13.18
C ALA A 5 -17.84 -5.27 14.52
N GLU A 6 -18.11 -5.95 15.64
CA GLU A 6 -17.99 -5.39 16.99
C GLU A 6 -16.55 -5.00 17.34
N ARG A 7 -15.57 -5.89 17.08
CA ARG A 7 -14.14 -5.62 17.35
C ARG A 7 -13.57 -4.46 16.53
N VAL A 8 -14.07 -4.27 15.31
CA VAL A 8 -13.67 -3.21 14.40
C VAL A 8 -14.55 -1.96 14.56
N MET A 9 -15.49 -1.97 15.52
CA MET A 9 -16.44 -0.87 15.77
C MET A 9 -17.21 -0.43 14.52
N THR A 10 -17.65 -1.39 13.71
CA THR A 10 -18.34 -1.16 12.44
C THR A 10 -19.56 -2.08 12.27
N THR A 11 -20.22 -2.02 11.12
CA THR A 11 -21.40 -2.84 10.82
C THR A 11 -21.03 -4.10 10.05
N ARG A 12 -21.90 -5.13 10.11
CA ARG A 12 -21.74 -6.33 9.27
C ARG A 12 -21.75 -6.01 7.77
N GLN A 13 -22.52 -5.00 7.37
CA GLN A 13 -22.58 -4.56 5.98
C GLN A 13 -21.23 -4.01 5.53
N THR A 14 -20.55 -3.23 6.39
CA THR A 14 -19.21 -2.71 6.10
C THR A 14 -18.19 -3.83 5.94
N ILE A 15 -18.23 -4.85 6.81
CA ILE A 15 -17.34 -6.03 6.68
C ILE A 15 -17.60 -6.77 5.36
N SER A 16 -18.86 -6.97 4.98
CA SER A 16 -19.21 -7.62 3.70
C SER A 16 -18.68 -6.84 2.48
N ARG A 17 -18.82 -5.51 2.49
CA ARG A 17 -18.28 -4.64 1.43
C ARG A 17 -16.74 -4.70 1.37
N LEU A 18 -16.09 -4.70 2.53
CA LEU A 18 -14.64 -4.85 2.64
C LEU A 18 -14.15 -6.17 2.04
N GLU A 19 -14.82 -7.29 2.32
CA GLU A 19 -14.47 -8.60 1.78
C GLU A 19 -14.65 -8.69 0.26
N GLN A 20 -15.55 -7.89 -0.29
CA GLN A 20 -15.76 -7.74 -1.74
C GLN A 20 -14.77 -6.78 -2.39
N GLY A 21 -13.89 -6.14 -1.61
CA GLY A 21 -12.91 -5.18 -2.11
C GLY A 21 -13.52 -3.83 -2.52
N ASP A 22 -14.64 -3.44 -1.92
CA ASP A 22 -15.28 -2.15 -2.22
C ASP A 22 -14.37 -0.97 -1.83
N ALA A 23 -13.96 -0.20 -2.85
CA ALA A 23 -13.06 0.94 -2.71
C ALA A 23 -13.69 2.13 -1.95
N ALA A 24 -15.00 2.16 -1.76
CA ALA A 24 -15.67 3.18 -0.94
C ALA A 24 -15.61 2.88 0.57
N VAL A 25 -15.11 1.71 0.98
CA VAL A 25 -14.78 1.44 2.38
C VAL A 25 -13.50 2.17 2.74
N SER A 26 -13.50 2.91 3.85
CA SER A 26 -12.34 3.72 4.23
C SER A 26 -11.12 2.83 4.57
N MET A 27 -9.93 3.30 4.20
CA MET A 27 -8.67 2.60 4.47
C MET A 27 -8.44 2.34 5.97
N GLY A 28 -8.94 3.22 6.84
CA GLY A 28 -8.88 3.03 8.29
C GLY A 28 -9.60 1.76 8.78
N ILE A 29 -10.67 1.33 8.09
CA ILE A 29 -11.38 0.08 8.41
C ILE A 29 -10.55 -1.12 7.99
N TYR A 30 -9.92 -1.09 6.81
CA TYR A 30 -8.96 -2.13 6.40
C TYR A 30 -7.79 -2.25 7.40
N ALA A 31 -7.21 -1.13 7.82
CA ALA A 31 -6.13 -1.13 8.82
C ALA A 31 -6.58 -1.70 10.17
N THR A 32 -7.78 -1.33 10.64
CA THR A 32 -8.33 -1.83 11.92
C THR A 32 -8.62 -3.33 11.86
N VAL A 33 -9.17 -3.82 10.75
CA VAL A 33 -9.37 -5.26 10.52
C VAL A 33 -8.05 -6.01 10.60
N LEU A 34 -7.02 -5.55 9.87
CA LEU A 34 -5.70 -6.18 9.87
C LEU A 34 -5.07 -6.15 11.27
N PHE A 35 -5.20 -5.05 12.01
CA PHE A 35 -4.73 -4.94 13.39
C PHE A 35 -5.41 -5.96 14.33
N VAL A 36 -6.75 -6.05 14.30
CA VAL A 36 -7.51 -7.01 15.12
C VAL A 36 -7.15 -8.46 14.79
N LEU A 37 -6.75 -8.75 13.55
CA LEU A 37 -6.31 -10.07 13.11
C LEU A 37 -4.82 -10.36 13.36
N GLY A 38 -4.06 -9.40 13.91
CA GLY A 38 -2.61 -9.55 14.09
C GLY A 38 -1.81 -9.52 12.78
N MET A 39 -2.38 -8.94 11.72
CA MET A 39 -1.80 -8.87 10.36
C MET A 39 -1.28 -7.46 10.02
N THR A 40 -0.80 -6.72 11.01
CA THR A 40 -0.36 -5.33 10.80
C THR A 40 0.78 -5.20 9.79
N GLU A 41 1.67 -6.18 9.66
CA GLU A 41 2.73 -6.19 8.66
C GLU A 41 2.19 -6.13 7.22
N ARG A 42 1.03 -6.74 6.96
CA ARG A 42 0.39 -6.68 5.64
C ARG A 42 -0.03 -5.27 5.24
N LEU A 43 -0.21 -4.38 6.21
CA LEU A 43 -0.48 -2.97 5.92
C LEU A 43 0.74 -2.29 5.30
N VAL A 44 1.95 -2.69 5.71
CA VAL A 44 3.20 -2.21 5.12
C VAL A 44 3.34 -2.75 3.70
N ASP A 45 3.07 -4.04 3.49
CA ASP A 45 3.14 -4.65 2.17
C ASP A 45 2.18 -4.01 1.16
N LEU A 46 0.99 -3.58 1.61
CA LEU A 46 -0.02 -2.90 0.80
C LEU A 46 0.43 -1.54 0.24
N VAL A 47 1.36 -0.86 0.92
CA VAL A 47 1.89 0.45 0.50
C VAL A 47 3.30 0.35 -0.05
N ASP A 48 3.86 -0.86 -0.14
CA ASP A 48 5.20 -1.08 -0.65
C ASP A 48 5.21 -1.04 -2.18
N ALA A 49 5.92 -0.06 -2.74
CA ALA A 49 6.07 0.11 -4.18
C ALA A 49 6.64 -1.12 -4.89
N ARG A 50 7.38 -1.99 -4.19
CA ARG A 50 7.88 -3.25 -4.76
C ARG A 50 6.77 -4.20 -5.21
N HIS A 51 5.55 -4.03 -4.69
CA HIS A 51 4.38 -4.82 -5.04
C HIS A 51 3.47 -4.11 -6.06
N ASP A 52 3.84 -2.91 -6.54
CA ASP A 52 3.10 -2.16 -7.56
C ASP A 52 3.92 -2.08 -8.87
N PRO A 53 3.83 -3.11 -9.75
CA PRO A 53 4.62 -3.14 -10.98
C PRO A 53 4.28 -1.99 -11.93
N PHE A 54 3.05 -1.48 -11.90
CA PHE A 54 2.65 -0.38 -12.76
C PHE A 54 3.39 0.91 -12.40
N VAL A 55 3.51 1.22 -11.10
CA VAL A 55 4.27 2.39 -10.65
C VAL A 55 5.76 2.22 -10.96
N LEU A 56 6.30 1.01 -10.78
CA LEU A 56 7.70 0.72 -11.10
C LEU A 56 8.00 0.93 -12.59
N ASP A 57 7.15 0.43 -13.48
CA ASP A 57 7.28 0.61 -14.93
C ASP A 57 7.24 2.10 -15.31
N LEU A 58 6.31 2.85 -14.71
CA LEU A 58 6.20 4.30 -14.95
C LEU A 58 7.42 5.06 -14.44
N ASP A 59 7.97 4.69 -13.28
CA ASP A 59 9.18 5.30 -12.75
C ASP A 59 10.40 4.97 -13.62
N GLU A 60 10.47 3.76 -14.20
CA GLU A 60 11.50 3.37 -15.16
C GLU A 60 11.44 4.22 -16.43
N GLU A 61 10.25 4.49 -16.97
CA GLU A 61 10.08 5.41 -18.11
C GLU A 61 10.54 6.83 -17.82
N ARG A 62 10.42 7.28 -16.56
CA ARG A 62 10.83 8.63 -16.12
C ARG A 62 12.33 8.76 -15.89
N LEU A 63 13.08 7.65 -15.89
CA LEU A 63 14.52 7.70 -15.71
C LEU A 63 15.21 8.43 -16.88
N PRO A 64 16.23 9.24 -16.61
CA PRO A 64 17.00 9.89 -17.66
C PRO A 64 17.76 8.86 -18.49
N GLN A 65 17.53 8.86 -19.80
CA GLN A 65 18.17 7.94 -20.77
C GLN A 65 19.71 8.04 -20.81
N ARG A 66 20.29 9.12 -20.25
CA ARG A 66 21.73 9.30 -20.11
C ARG A 66 22.07 9.87 -18.75
N VAL A 67 22.82 9.10 -17.96
CA VAL A 67 23.44 9.56 -16.73
C VAL A 67 24.73 10.31 -17.07
N ARG A 68 24.76 11.64 -16.88
CA ARG A 68 26.01 12.41 -16.95
C ARG A 68 26.75 12.26 -15.62
N THR A 69 27.76 11.41 -15.58
CA THR A 69 28.72 11.41 -14.47
C THR A 69 29.45 12.75 -14.45
N ARG A 70 29.37 13.45 -13.30
CA ARG A 70 30.13 14.68 -13.09
C ARG A 70 31.60 14.29 -13.12
N SER A 71 32.33 14.73 -14.16
CA SER A 71 33.78 14.56 -14.25
C SER A 71 34.40 15.20 -13.01
N VAL A 72 34.89 14.36 -12.10
CA VAL A 72 35.79 14.80 -11.03
C VAL A 72 37.10 15.14 -11.75
N ARG A 73 37.20 16.39 -12.22
CA ARG A 73 38.42 16.92 -12.79
C ARG A 73 39.42 17.03 -11.64
N GLY A 74 40.25 15.99 -11.49
CA GLY A 74 41.48 16.06 -10.71
C GLY A 74 42.28 17.26 -11.21
N LYS A 75 42.54 18.20 -10.31
CA LYS A 75 43.42 19.33 -10.57
C LYS A 75 44.86 18.82 -10.36
N PRO A 76 45.82 19.19 -11.23
CA PRO A 76 47.21 18.78 -11.11
C PRO A 76 47.85 19.25 -9.81
#